data_AF-A0A9E4H1S4-F1
#
_entry.id   AF-A0A9E4H1S4-F1
#
_cell.length_a   1.000
_cell.length_b   1.000
_cell.length_c   1.000
_cell.angle_alpha   90.00
_cell.angle_beta   90.00
_cell.angle_gamma   90.00
#
_symmetry.space_group_name_H-M   'P 1'
#
loop_
_entity.id
_entity.type
_entity.pdbx_description
1 polymer ?
#
loop_
_entity_poly.entity_id
_entity_poly.type
_entity_poly.pdbx_seq_one_letter_code
_entity_poly.pdbx_strand_id
1 'polypeptide(L)'
;MSKELAISQKHIESPIFSIRDNQVMIDRDLAEMYQVEVKRLNEQVKRNIERFPESFRFQLTEGEKNEPVANCDRFETLKHSSNNPYAFTEQGVAMLSAVLRSETAIKVSIQIINAFVEMRKLIANHSGLLQRMDGVERKLAESDQKFEQVFKALESEDNIPTQGVFFNGQVFDAYELASKIIRSAKSSIVLIDNYIDESTLTHLAKKNKDVQVSLLSRVINKQGLRPEQIYPIVPVLSLK
;
A
#
# COMPACT_ATOMS: atom_id res chain seq x y z
N MET A 1 -9.90 -35.15 29.07
CA MET A 1 -9.15 -33.90 28.85
C MET A 1 -8.73 -33.91 27.40
N SER A 2 -9.63 -33.48 26.52
CA SER A 2 -9.55 -33.80 25.09
C SER A 2 -9.95 -32.59 24.28
N LYS A 3 -8.93 -32.00 23.62
CA LYS A 3 -9.01 -31.22 22.38
C LYS A 3 -10.11 -30.15 22.35
N GLU A 4 -9.74 -29.00 22.89
CA GLU A 4 -10.24 -27.70 22.44
C GLU A 4 -9.93 -27.58 20.94
N LEU A 5 -10.96 -27.81 20.12
CA LEU A 5 -10.88 -27.65 18.67
C LEU A 5 -10.70 -26.16 18.40
N ALA A 6 -9.47 -25.79 18.05
CA ALA A 6 -9.14 -24.58 17.33
C ALA A 6 -10.12 -24.42 16.16
N ILE A 7 -11.09 -23.53 16.33
CA ILE A 7 -11.98 -23.10 15.26
C ILE A 7 -11.08 -22.29 14.32
N SER A 8 -10.62 -22.99 13.29
CA SER A 8 -9.97 -22.44 12.11
C SER A 8 -10.64 -21.13 11.71
N GLN A 9 -9.82 -20.09 11.55
CA GLN A 9 -10.13 -18.82 10.90
C GLN A 9 -10.50 -19.05 9.42
N LYS A 10 -11.56 -19.79 9.15
CA LYS A 10 -12.35 -19.54 7.96
C LYS A 10 -13.01 -18.19 8.19
N HIS A 11 -12.75 -17.24 7.31
CA HIS A 11 -13.59 -16.07 7.11
C HIS A 11 -15.06 -16.53 7.15
N ILE A 12 -15.74 -16.30 8.28
CA ILE A 12 -17.19 -16.29 8.29
C ILE A 12 -17.50 -14.94 7.66
N GLU A 13 -17.55 -14.93 6.32
CA GLU A 13 -17.95 -13.75 5.57
C GLU A 13 -19.33 -13.33 6.08
N SER A 14 -19.41 -12.11 6.63
CA SER A 14 -20.66 -11.55 7.11
C SER A 14 -21.65 -11.54 5.95
N PRO A 15 -22.88 -12.06 6.13
CA PRO A 15 -23.84 -12.09 5.04
C PRO A 15 -24.44 -10.71 4.72
N ILE A 16 -24.06 -9.70 5.51
CA ILE A 16 -24.48 -8.32 5.41
C ILE A 16 -23.39 -7.52 4.71
N PHE A 17 -23.78 -6.76 3.68
CA PHE A 17 -22.88 -5.91 2.90
C PHE A 17 -23.57 -4.58 2.52
N SER A 18 -22.78 -3.62 2.03
CA SER A 18 -23.24 -2.28 1.70
C SER A 18 -23.66 -2.17 0.24
N ILE A 19 -24.92 -1.78 -0.03
CA ILE A 19 -25.40 -1.35 -1.37
C ILE A 19 -26.24 -0.09 -1.20
N ARG A 20 -26.02 0.93 -2.04
CA ARG A 20 -26.70 2.23 -1.95
C ARG A 20 -26.67 2.82 -0.53
N ASP A 21 -25.50 2.77 0.11
CA ASP A 21 -25.28 3.20 1.52
C ASP A 21 -26.14 2.47 2.58
N ASN A 22 -26.81 1.38 2.20
CA ASN A 22 -27.61 0.57 3.09
C ASN A 22 -26.94 -0.77 3.34
N GLN A 23 -26.96 -1.21 4.61
CA GLN A 23 -26.60 -2.59 4.96
C GLN A 23 -27.73 -3.51 4.52
N VAL A 24 -27.42 -4.49 3.67
CA VAL A 24 -28.39 -5.39 3.06
C VAL A 24 -27.94 -6.84 3.07
N MET A 25 -28.93 -7.74 3.00
CA MET A 25 -28.76 -9.16 2.68
C MET A 25 -29.56 -9.51 1.43
N ILE A 26 -29.06 -10.42 0.59
CA ILE A 26 -29.80 -10.87 -0.60
C ILE A 26 -30.76 -12.02 -0.30
N ASP A 27 -31.81 -12.12 -1.11
CA ASP A 27 -32.84 -13.16 -1.02
C ASP A 27 -32.28 -14.58 -0.98
N ARG A 28 -31.21 -14.87 -1.72
CA ARG A 28 -30.56 -16.18 -1.73
C ARG A 28 -30.07 -16.58 -0.33
N ASP A 29 -29.33 -15.69 0.32
CA ASP A 29 -28.73 -15.96 1.62
C ASP A 29 -29.80 -16.06 2.70
N LEU A 30 -30.79 -15.17 2.62
CA LEU A 30 -31.93 -15.19 3.51
C LEU A 30 -32.71 -16.50 3.35
N ALA A 31 -32.95 -16.94 2.12
CA ALA A 31 -33.66 -18.18 1.84
C ALA A 31 -32.91 -19.40 2.40
N GLU A 32 -31.60 -19.46 2.23
CA GLU A 32 -30.74 -20.50 2.80
C GLU A 32 -30.84 -20.52 4.34
N MET A 33 -30.70 -19.36 4.99
CA MET A 33 -30.80 -19.26 6.46
C MET A 33 -32.19 -19.64 6.97
N TYR A 34 -33.24 -19.20 6.27
CA TYR A 34 -34.63 -19.52 6.59
C TYR A 34 -35.03 -20.95 6.22
N GLN A 35 -34.15 -21.71 5.55
CA GLN A 35 -34.40 -23.06 5.04
C GLN A 35 -35.65 -23.11 4.13
N VAL A 36 -35.77 -22.12 3.25
CA VAL A 36 -36.83 -22.02 2.25
C VAL A 36 -36.22 -21.83 0.87
N GLU A 37 -36.98 -22.13 -0.18
CA GLU A 37 -36.56 -21.78 -1.53
C GLU A 37 -36.61 -20.26 -1.75
N VAL A 38 -35.64 -19.72 -2.50
CA VAL A 38 -35.61 -18.29 -2.89
C VAL A 38 -36.92 -17.85 -3.55
N LYS A 39 -37.47 -18.72 -4.41
CA LYS A 39 -38.76 -18.50 -5.05
C LYS A 39 -39.88 -18.37 -4.02
N ARG A 40 -39.92 -19.27 -3.03
CA ARG A 40 -40.93 -19.26 -1.97
C ARG A 40 -40.83 -18.02 -1.10
N LEU A 41 -39.61 -17.58 -0.76
CA LEU A 41 -39.38 -16.35 -0.02
C LEU A 41 -39.92 -15.14 -0.79
N ASN A 42 -39.57 -15.02 -2.07
CA ASN A 42 -40.02 -13.91 -2.91
C ASN A 42 -41.55 -13.94 -3.16
N GLU A 43 -42.16 -15.12 -3.27
CA GLU A 43 -43.63 -15.26 -3.34
C GLU A 43 -44.31 -14.73 -2.07
N GLN A 44 -43.77 -15.03 -0.89
CA GLN A 44 -44.30 -14.56 0.38
C GLN A 44 -44.23 -13.04 0.50
N VAL A 45 -43.12 -12.44 0.04
CA VAL A 45 -42.99 -10.98 -0.04
C VAL A 45 -44.00 -10.39 -1.02
N LYS A 46 -44.13 -10.96 -2.22
CA LYS A 46 -45.07 -10.47 -3.24
C LYS A 46 -46.52 -10.48 -2.76
N ARG A 47 -46.92 -11.48 -1.97
CA ARG A 47 -48.25 -11.55 -1.35
C ARG A 47 -48.49 -10.49 -0.26
N ASN A 48 -47.42 -9.93 0.29
CA ASN A 48 -47.47 -8.97 1.39
C ASN A 48 -46.76 -7.67 1.02
N ILE A 49 -46.78 -7.27 -0.26
CA ILE A 49 -45.93 -6.20 -0.80
C ILE A 49 -46.12 -4.86 -0.10
N GLU A 50 -47.30 -4.58 0.44
CA GLU A 50 -47.59 -3.37 1.23
C GLU A 50 -46.69 -3.23 2.48
N ARG A 51 -46.13 -4.33 2.97
CA ARG A 51 -45.18 -4.36 4.11
C ARG A 51 -43.73 -4.14 3.69
N PHE A 52 -43.44 -4.12 2.39
CA PHE A 52 -42.10 -4.03 1.82
C PHE A 52 -42.00 -2.81 0.91
N PRO A 53 -41.99 -1.58 1.47
CA PRO A 53 -41.64 -0.39 0.71
C PRO A 53 -40.22 -0.53 0.13
N GLU A 54 -39.89 0.30 -0.86
CA GLU A 54 -38.58 0.26 -1.54
C GLU A 54 -37.40 0.43 -0.57
N SER A 55 -37.58 1.20 0.50
CA SER A 55 -36.59 1.38 1.57
C SER A 55 -36.29 0.10 2.36
N PHE A 56 -37.15 -0.91 2.30
CA PHE A 56 -36.99 -2.20 3.00
C PHE A 56 -36.51 -3.31 2.08
N ARG A 57 -36.88 -3.21 0.81
CA ARG A 57 -36.55 -4.20 -0.21
C ARG A 57 -36.50 -3.56 -1.59
N PHE A 58 -35.42 -3.82 -2.31
CA PHE A 58 -35.25 -3.37 -3.70
C PHE A 58 -34.55 -4.45 -4.52
N GLN A 59 -34.73 -4.42 -5.83
CA GLN A 59 -34.03 -5.31 -6.74
C GLN A 59 -32.68 -4.70 -7.12
N LEU A 60 -31.63 -5.52 -7.15
CA LEU A 60 -30.32 -5.07 -7.62
C LEU A 60 -30.35 -4.80 -9.13
N THR A 61 -29.61 -3.79 -9.57
CA THR A 61 -29.32 -3.56 -10.99
C THR A 61 -28.24 -4.54 -11.48
N GLU A 62 -28.07 -4.68 -12.80
CA GLU A 62 -26.96 -5.50 -13.33
C GLU A 62 -25.59 -4.94 -12.92
N GLY A 63 -25.45 -3.61 -12.87
CA GLY A 63 -24.27 -2.95 -12.33
C GLY A 63 -24.01 -3.37 -10.89
N GLU A 64 -24.99 -3.19 -10.00
CA GLU A 64 -24.88 -3.53 -8.57
C GLU A 64 -24.78 -5.03 -8.27
N LYS A 65 -25.12 -5.88 -9.23
CA LYS A 65 -24.93 -7.33 -9.14
C LYS A 65 -23.52 -7.74 -9.56
N ASN A 66 -22.93 -7.00 -10.50
CA ASN A 66 -21.60 -7.23 -11.05
C ASN A 66 -20.50 -6.43 -10.32
N GLU A 67 -20.87 -5.35 -9.64
CA GLU A 67 -19.98 -4.42 -8.92
C GLU A 67 -19.46 -4.91 -7.54
N PRO A 68 -20.15 -5.71 -6.71
CA PRO A 68 -19.65 -6.00 -5.37
C PRO A 68 -18.92 -7.35 -5.38
N VAL A 69 -17.67 -7.50 -4.96
CA VAL A 69 -16.59 -6.66 -4.42
C VAL A 69 -15.34 -7.52 -4.73
N ALA A 70 -14.13 -6.96 -4.85
CA ALA A 70 -12.89 -7.72 -5.07
C ALA A 70 -12.54 -8.81 -4.00
N ASN A 71 -13.49 -9.19 -3.13
CA ASN A 71 -13.37 -10.13 -2.02
C ASN A 71 -14.69 -10.88 -1.68
N CYS A 72 -15.64 -11.06 -2.62
CA CYS A 72 -16.88 -11.79 -2.35
C CYS A 72 -17.20 -12.85 -3.42
N ASP A 73 -16.86 -14.10 -3.14
CA ASP A 73 -17.18 -15.28 -3.97
C ASP A 73 -18.69 -15.54 -4.10
N ARG A 74 -19.52 -14.83 -3.32
CA ARG A 74 -20.98 -14.98 -3.26
C ARG A 74 -21.71 -14.60 -4.55
N PHE A 75 -21.19 -13.60 -5.26
CA PHE A 75 -21.79 -13.14 -6.51
C PHE A 75 -21.35 -13.96 -7.72
N GLU A 76 -20.30 -14.79 -7.62
CA GLU A 76 -19.81 -15.64 -8.71
C GLU A 76 -20.91 -16.57 -9.25
N THR A 77 -21.70 -17.14 -8.35
CA THR A 77 -22.84 -18.00 -8.69
C THR A 77 -24.11 -17.22 -9.09
N LEU A 78 -24.08 -15.87 -9.03
CA LEU A 78 -25.14 -14.97 -9.52
C LEU A 78 -24.81 -14.39 -10.89
N LYS A 79 -23.53 -14.34 -11.31
CA LYS A 79 -23.08 -13.77 -12.59
C LYS A 79 -23.82 -14.31 -13.82
N HIS A 80 -24.18 -15.60 -13.80
CA HIS A 80 -24.90 -16.26 -14.90
C HIS A 80 -26.41 -16.38 -14.69
N SER A 81 -26.95 -15.86 -13.59
CA SER A 81 -28.40 -15.89 -13.36
C SER A 81 -29.10 -14.82 -14.19
N SER A 82 -30.14 -15.19 -14.94
CA SER A 82 -30.92 -14.23 -15.76
C SER A 82 -31.73 -13.23 -14.92
N ASN A 83 -31.95 -13.50 -13.63
CA ASN A 83 -32.71 -12.61 -12.74
C ASN A 83 -31.79 -11.95 -11.72
N ASN A 84 -32.01 -10.66 -11.50
CA ASN A 84 -31.31 -9.94 -10.44
C ASN A 84 -31.93 -10.25 -9.07
N PRO A 85 -31.11 -10.52 -8.05
CA PRO A 85 -31.60 -10.84 -6.72
C PRO A 85 -32.22 -9.61 -6.07
N TYR A 86 -33.08 -9.87 -5.08
CA TYR A 86 -33.60 -8.82 -4.21
C TYR A 86 -32.72 -8.64 -2.98
N ALA A 87 -32.45 -7.40 -2.63
CA ALA A 87 -31.78 -7.00 -1.40
C ALA A 87 -32.79 -6.57 -0.35
N PHE A 88 -32.50 -6.89 0.91
CA PHE A 88 -33.33 -6.60 2.06
C PHE A 88 -32.49 -5.88 3.11
N THR A 89 -32.98 -4.75 3.58
CA THR A 89 -32.41 -4.05 4.75
C THR A 89 -32.79 -4.76 6.04
N GLU A 90 -32.24 -4.32 7.17
CA GLU A 90 -32.65 -4.79 8.50
C GLU A 90 -34.18 -4.76 8.68
N GLN A 91 -34.84 -3.68 8.25
CA GLN A 91 -36.29 -3.53 8.34
C GLN A 91 -37.02 -4.51 7.41
N GLY A 92 -36.48 -4.76 6.22
CA GLY A 92 -36.99 -5.80 5.32
C GLY A 92 -36.88 -7.20 5.91
N VAL A 93 -35.76 -7.52 6.55
CA VAL A 93 -35.59 -8.80 7.26
C VAL A 93 -36.53 -8.90 8.46
N ALA A 94 -36.72 -7.82 9.21
CA ALA A 94 -37.69 -7.79 10.29
C ALA A 94 -39.12 -8.07 9.77
N MET A 95 -39.49 -7.52 8.61
CA MET A 95 -40.77 -7.82 7.97
C MET A 95 -40.88 -9.26 7.47
N LEU A 96 -39.78 -9.88 7.02
CA LEU A 96 -39.76 -11.30 6.68
C LEU A 96 -40.17 -12.18 7.87
N SER A 97 -39.77 -11.83 9.10
CA SER A 97 -40.17 -12.59 10.31
C SER A 97 -41.68 -12.60 10.55
N ALA A 98 -42.38 -11.52 10.17
CA ALA A 98 -43.84 -11.42 10.31
C ALA A 98 -44.60 -12.25 9.26
N VAL A 99 -43.94 -12.55 8.13
CA VAL A 99 -44.53 -13.27 6.99
C VAL A 99 -44.14 -14.74 7.00
N LEU A 100 -42.88 -15.06 7.32
CA LEU A 100 -42.36 -16.42 7.47
C LEU A 100 -42.60 -16.89 8.91
N ARG A 101 -43.81 -17.41 9.16
CA ARG A 101 -44.30 -17.77 10.51
C ARG A 101 -43.77 -19.11 11.08
N SER A 102 -42.62 -19.62 10.62
CA SER A 102 -42.06 -20.87 11.15
C SER A 102 -41.18 -20.62 12.37
N GLU A 103 -41.08 -21.60 13.29
CA GLU A 103 -40.20 -21.48 14.46
C GLU A 103 -38.73 -21.26 14.06
N THR A 104 -38.28 -21.93 12.99
CA THR A 104 -36.96 -21.73 12.40
C THR A 104 -36.79 -20.29 11.94
N ALA A 105 -37.78 -19.73 11.23
CA ALA A 105 -37.70 -18.36 10.75
C ALA A 105 -37.68 -17.34 11.88
N ILE A 106 -38.48 -17.53 12.93
CA ILE A 106 -38.44 -16.65 14.10
C ILE A 106 -37.02 -16.62 14.71
N LYS A 107 -36.40 -17.78 14.93
CA LYS A 107 -35.05 -17.88 15.51
C LYS A 107 -34.00 -17.24 14.62
N VAL A 108 -34.05 -17.51 13.33
CA VAL A 108 -33.11 -16.97 12.34
C VAL A 108 -33.25 -15.45 12.22
N SER A 109 -34.47 -14.92 12.21
CA SER A 109 -34.71 -13.47 12.17
C SER A 109 -34.09 -12.75 13.37
N ILE A 110 -34.20 -13.32 14.58
CA ILE A 110 -33.58 -12.75 15.78
C ILE A 110 -32.05 -12.71 15.62
N GLN A 111 -31.44 -13.78 15.11
CA GLN A 111 -29.99 -13.84 14.88
C GLN A 111 -29.54 -12.80 13.86
N ILE A 112 -30.28 -12.66 12.75
CA ILE A 112 -29.95 -11.70 11.70
C ILE A 112 -30.08 -10.26 12.24
N ILE A 113 -31.15 -9.94 12.96
CA ILE A 113 -31.33 -8.60 13.55
C ILE A 113 -30.18 -8.27 14.51
N ASN A 114 -29.77 -9.23 15.36
CA ASN A 114 -28.62 -9.05 16.24
C ASN A 114 -27.33 -8.79 15.45
N ALA A 115 -27.12 -9.49 14.32
CA ALA A 115 -25.97 -9.25 13.45
C ALA A 115 -25.97 -7.84 12.85
N PHE A 116 -27.11 -7.33 12.39
CA PHE A 116 -27.24 -5.94 11.92
C PHE A 116 -26.93 -4.91 13.02
N VAL A 117 -27.40 -5.17 14.25
CA VAL A 117 -27.11 -4.32 15.41
C VAL A 117 -25.62 -4.29 15.72
N GLU A 118 -24.96 -5.45 15.77
CA GLU A 118 -23.51 -5.52 16.01
C GLU A 118 -22.73 -4.86 14.88
N MET A 119 -23.13 -5.03 13.62
CA MET A 119 -22.48 -4.37 12.49
C MET A 119 -22.59 -2.84 12.59
N ARG A 120 -23.75 -2.30 12.97
CA ARG A 120 -23.90 -0.85 13.23
C ARG A 120 -23.00 -0.38 14.37
N LYS A 121 -22.90 -1.14 15.46
CA LYS A 121 -22.00 -0.81 16.57
C LYS A 121 -20.55 -0.81 16.13
N LEU A 122 -20.13 -1.79 15.32
CA LEU A 122 -18.79 -1.82 14.75
C LEU A 122 -18.52 -0.59 13.89
N ILE A 123 -19.40 -0.26 12.95
CA ILE A 123 -19.24 0.93 12.10
C ILE A 123 -19.17 2.22 12.95
N ALA A 124 -20.06 2.38 13.91
CA ALA A 124 -20.09 3.53 14.81
C ALA A 124 -18.81 3.63 15.66
N ASN A 125 -18.33 2.52 16.22
CA ASN A 125 -17.14 2.47 17.06
C ASN A 125 -15.84 2.71 16.28
N HIS A 126 -15.79 2.36 14.99
CA HIS A 126 -14.61 2.57 14.13
C HIS A 126 -14.61 3.91 13.39
N SER A 127 -15.63 4.76 13.56
CA SER A 127 -15.66 6.13 13.02
C SER A 127 -14.43 6.97 13.43
N GLY A 128 -13.95 6.79 14.67
CA GLY A 128 -12.72 7.44 15.15
C GLY A 128 -11.45 6.91 14.48
N LEU A 129 -11.45 5.69 13.95
CA LEU A 129 -10.33 5.14 13.17
C LEU A 129 -10.28 5.77 11.78
N LEU A 130 -11.43 5.93 11.12
CA LEU A 130 -11.53 6.62 9.83
C LEU A 130 -11.00 8.06 9.93
N GLN A 131 -11.37 8.80 10.99
CA GLN A 131 -10.85 10.14 11.22
C GLN A 131 -9.32 10.19 11.41
N ARG A 132 -8.72 9.15 12.01
CA ARG A 132 -7.26 9.03 12.13
C ARG A 132 -6.61 8.70 10.78
N MET A 133 -7.28 7.95 9.93
CA MET A 133 -6.81 7.62 8.59
C MET A 133 -6.73 8.88 7.71
N ASP A 134 -7.77 9.73 7.73
CA ASP A 134 -7.75 11.04 7.06
C ASP A 134 -6.57 11.91 7.52
N GLY A 135 -6.25 11.83 8.81
CA GLY A 135 -5.10 12.52 9.40
C GLY A 135 -3.76 11.98 8.93
N VAL A 136 -3.65 10.67 8.66
CA VAL A 136 -2.44 10.03 8.13
C VAL A 136 -2.26 10.36 6.65
N GLU A 137 -3.32 10.27 5.84
CA GLU A 137 -3.30 10.63 4.42
C GLU A 137 -2.86 12.08 4.21
N ARG A 138 -3.40 13.01 5.04
CA ARG A 138 -2.99 14.41 4.99
C ARG A 138 -1.51 14.61 5.31
N LYS A 139 -1.01 13.92 6.35
CA LYS A 139 0.42 13.97 6.71
C LYS A 139 1.31 13.39 5.63
N LEU A 140 0.86 12.34 4.94
CA LEU A 140 1.59 11.74 3.82
C LEU A 140 1.67 12.73 2.64
N ALA A 141 0.54 13.33 2.26
CA ALA A 141 0.49 14.34 1.20
C ALA A 141 1.36 15.57 1.52
N GLU A 142 1.34 16.04 2.77
CA GLU A 142 2.24 17.11 3.24
C GLU A 142 3.71 16.69 3.20
N SER A 143 4.01 15.43 3.51
CA SER A 143 5.37 14.88 3.45
C SER A 143 5.86 14.80 2.01
N ASP A 144 5.05 14.32 1.08
CA ASP A 144 5.40 14.22 -0.34
C ASP A 144 5.68 15.61 -0.94
N GLN A 145 4.89 16.62 -0.57
CA GLN A 145 5.16 18.00 -0.98
C GLN A 145 6.50 18.53 -0.44
N LYS A 146 6.84 18.20 0.81
CA LYS A 146 8.14 18.58 1.39
C LYS A 146 9.29 17.83 0.71
N PHE A 147 9.12 16.56 0.38
CA PHE A 147 10.11 15.80 -0.38
C PHE A 147 10.35 16.40 -1.76
N GLU A 148 9.30 16.73 -2.51
CA GLU A 148 9.41 17.41 -3.80
C GLU A 148 10.15 18.75 -3.71
N GLN A 149 9.89 19.53 -2.66
CA GLN A 149 10.64 20.78 -2.43
C GLN A 149 12.13 20.53 -2.14
N VAL A 150 12.45 19.51 -1.35
CA VAL A 150 13.84 19.12 -1.07
C VAL A 150 14.53 18.61 -2.34
N PHE A 151 13.87 17.76 -3.13
CA PHE A 151 14.41 17.26 -4.40
C PHE A 151 14.66 18.39 -5.40
N LYS A 152 13.71 19.33 -5.55
CA LYS A 152 13.93 20.52 -6.38
C LYS A 152 15.09 21.38 -5.90
N ALA A 153 15.24 21.55 -4.59
CA ALA A 153 16.38 22.29 -4.03
C ALA A 153 17.72 21.59 -4.32
N LEU A 154 17.75 20.25 -4.28
CA LEU A 154 18.94 19.44 -4.60
C LEU A 154 19.26 19.41 -6.10
N GLU A 155 18.25 19.47 -6.97
CA GLU A 155 18.42 19.52 -8.43
C GLU A 155 18.80 20.92 -8.95
N SER A 156 18.48 21.98 -8.20
CA SER A 156 18.57 23.37 -8.68
C SER A 156 19.97 24.00 -8.76
N GLU A 157 21.05 23.23 -8.64
CA GLU A 157 22.39 23.74 -8.92
C GLU A 157 23.05 22.99 -10.09
N ASP A 158 23.04 23.63 -11.27
CA ASP A 158 23.93 23.34 -12.42
C ASP A 158 25.44 23.51 -12.09
N ASN A 159 25.78 23.69 -10.80
CA ASN A 159 27.13 23.82 -10.30
C ASN A 159 27.65 22.45 -9.90
N ILE A 160 28.93 22.20 -10.20
CA ILE A 160 29.64 21.04 -9.67
C ILE A 160 29.61 21.18 -8.13
N PRO A 161 29.01 20.23 -7.40
CA PRO A 161 28.85 20.35 -5.95
C PRO A 161 30.21 20.52 -5.27
N THR A 162 30.28 21.38 -4.26
CA THR A 162 31.53 21.62 -3.50
C THR A 162 31.96 20.39 -2.69
N GLN A 163 31.02 19.50 -2.37
CA GLN A 163 31.25 18.22 -1.69
C GLN A 163 30.16 17.22 -2.08
N GLY A 164 30.48 15.92 -2.08
CA GLY A 164 29.51 14.86 -2.42
C GLY A 164 29.82 13.56 -1.70
N VAL A 165 28.78 12.78 -1.40
CA VAL A 165 28.87 11.45 -0.79
C VAL A 165 28.10 10.49 -1.69
N PHE A 166 28.71 9.34 -1.99
CA PHE A 166 28.10 8.29 -2.79
C PHE A 166 27.96 7.01 -1.98
N PHE A 167 26.89 6.27 -2.21
CA PHE A 167 26.63 4.98 -1.58
C PHE A 167 27.06 3.81 -2.46
N ASN A 168 27.19 2.62 -1.87
CA ASN A 168 27.50 1.39 -2.62
C ASN A 168 26.46 1.17 -3.73
N GLY A 169 26.95 1.05 -4.98
CA GLY A 169 26.12 0.91 -6.18
C GLY A 169 26.08 2.16 -7.07
N GLN A 170 26.42 3.34 -6.56
CA GLN A 170 26.46 4.60 -7.32
C GLN A 170 27.81 4.84 -8.00
N VAL A 171 28.44 3.79 -8.52
CA VAL A 171 29.79 3.85 -9.10
C VAL A 171 29.82 4.75 -10.34
N PHE A 172 28.77 4.67 -11.16
CA PHE A 172 28.65 5.49 -12.38
C PHE A 172 28.50 6.98 -12.04
N ASP A 173 27.61 7.32 -11.11
CA ASP A 173 27.36 8.71 -10.69
C ASP A 173 28.62 9.35 -10.08
N ALA A 174 29.33 8.59 -9.24
CA ALA A 174 30.61 9.01 -8.67
C ALA A 174 31.65 9.28 -9.76
N TYR A 175 31.73 8.38 -10.75
CA TYR A 175 32.65 8.51 -11.87
C TYR A 175 32.30 9.70 -12.79
N GLU A 176 31.01 9.94 -13.03
CA GLU A 176 30.53 11.07 -13.83
C GLU A 176 30.89 12.40 -13.14
N LEU A 177 30.62 12.52 -11.84
CA LEU A 177 30.97 13.71 -11.07
C LEU A 177 32.48 13.95 -11.05
N ALA A 178 33.28 12.92 -10.74
CA ALA A 178 34.74 13.02 -10.76
C ALA A 178 35.23 13.46 -12.16
N SER A 179 34.65 12.92 -13.22
CA SER A 179 34.95 13.35 -14.60
C SER A 179 34.62 14.83 -14.85
N LYS A 180 33.47 15.32 -14.36
CA LYS A 180 33.08 16.74 -14.47
C LYS A 180 34.06 17.63 -13.71
N ILE A 181 34.41 17.28 -12.47
CA ILE A 181 35.40 17.98 -11.64
C ILE A 181 36.73 18.08 -12.38
N ILE A 182 37.30 16.95 -12.81
CA ILE A 182 38.61 16.89 -13.49
C ILE A 182 38.64 17.76 -14.75
N ARG A 183 37.60 17.73 -15.58
CA ARG A 183 37.51 18.54 -16.81
C ARG A 183 37.31 20.03 -16.55
N SER A 184 36.59 20.37 -15.49
CA SER A 184 36.29 21.76 -15.10
C SER A 184 37.44 22.48 -14.41
N ALA A 185 38.43 21.74 -13.89
CA ALA A 185 39.54 22.31 -13.15
C ALA A 185 40.33 23.31 -14.01
N LYS A 186 40.66 24.46 -13.43
CA LYS A 186 41.37 25.56 -14.11
C LYS A 186 42.84 25.72 -13.67
N SER A 187 43.18 25.31 -12.45
CA SER A 187 44.49 25.56 -11.84
C SER A 187 45.18 24.28 -11.35
N SER A 188 44.55 23.58 -10.41
CA SER A 188 45.14 22.39 -9.79
C SER A 188 44.12 21.37 -9.31
N ILE A 189 44.52 20.10 -9.27
CA ILE A 189 43.80 18.98 -8.66
C ILE A 189 44.71 18.35 -7.62
N VAL A 190 44.19 18.11 -6.42
CA VAL A 190 44.88 17.37 -5.36
C VAL A 190 44.09 16.09 -5.09
N LEU A 191 44.70 14.93 -5.37
CA LEU A 191 44.11 13.63 -5.07
C LEU A 191 44.75 13.08 -3.80
N ILE A 192 43.93 12.79 -2.79
CA ILE A 192 44.34 12.15 -1.55
C ILE A 192 43.68 10.77 -1.51
N ASP A 193 44.47 9.72 -1.70
CA ASP A 193 43.96 8.35 -1.70
C ASP A 193 44.99 7.37 -1.14
N ASN A 194 44.53 6.33 -0.44
CA ASN A 194 45.39 5.27 0.06
C ASN A 194 45.80 4.28 -1.05
N TYR A 195 45.14 4.32 -2.22
CA TYR A 195 45.43 3.47 -3.36
C TYR A 195 45.24 4.22 -4.68
N ILE A 196 46.29 4.31 -5.49
CA ILE A 196 46.27 4.95 -6.81
C ILE A 196 46.79 3.93 -7.84
N ASP A 197 45.98 3.64 -8.85
CA ASP A 197 46.30 2.69 -9.92
C ASP A 197 46.22 3.33 -11.32
N GLU A 198 46.44 2.52 -12.36
CA GLU A 198 46.38 2.97 -13.75
C GLU A 198 45.01 3.58 -14.12
N SER A 199 43.92 3.05 -13.57
CA SER A 199 42.57 3.55 -13.85
C SER A 199 42.39 4.98 -13.31
N THR A 200 42.93 5.23 -12.12
CA THR A 200 42.93 6.55 -11.47
C THR A 200 43.74 7.56 -12.27
N LEU A 201 44.93 7.17 -12.73
CA LEU A 201 45.80 8.02 -13.56
C LEU A 201 45.16 8.33 -14.92
N THR A 202 44.56 7.32 -15.56
CA THR A 202 43.84 7.46 -16.83
C THR A 202 42.65 8.41 -16.69
N HIS A 203 41.98 8.39 -15.54
CA HIS A 203 40.89 9.31 -15.26
C HIS A 203 41.38 10.76 -15.10
N LEU A 204 42.46 10.96 -14.34
CA LEU A 204 43.10 12.27 -14.16
C LEU A 204 43.69 12.85 -15.44
N ALA A 205 44.07 12.00 -16.40
CA ALA A 205 44.56 12.43 -17.71
C ALA A 205 43.52 13.22 -18.53
N LYS A 206 42.23 13.18 -18.15
CA LYS A 206 41.16 14.00 -18.75
C LYS A 206 41.22 15.48 -18.35
N LYS A 207 42.18 15.90 -17.51
CA LYS A 207 42.40 17.29 -17.11
C LYS A 207 42.73 18.19 -18.31
N ASN A 208 42.55 19.50 -18.13
CA ASN A 208 43.11 20.49 -19.05
C ASN A 208 44.65 20.52 -18.96
N LYS A 209 45.33 20.85 -20.07
CA LYS A 209 46.80 20.79 -20.16
C LYS A 209 47.52 21.61 -19.09
N ASP A 210 46.99 22.78 -18.74
CA ASP A 210 47.61 23.71 -17.79
C ASP A 210 47.30 23.42 -16.32
N VAL A 211 46.49 22.38 -16.03
CA VAL A 211 46.11 22.01 -14.67
C VAL A 211 47.20 21.15 -14.05
N GLN A 212 47.71 21.55 -12.87
CA GLN A 212 48.66 20.73 -12.11
C GLN A 212 47.95 19.65 -11.30
N VAL A 213 48.50 18.44 -11.25
CA VAL A 213 47.98 17.37 -10.40
C VAL A 213 48.99 17.02 -9.33
N SER A 214 48.56 17.06 -8.07
CA SER A 214 49.33 16.60 -6.91
C SER A 214 48.70 15.32 -6.37
N LEU A 215 49.46 14.24 -6.35
CA LEU A 215 49.03 12.95 -5.79
C LEU A 215 49.60 12.80 -4.38
N LEU A 216 48.72 12.63 -3.41
CA LEU A 216 49.05 12.38 -2.01
C LEU A 216 48.58 10.97 -1.66
N SER A 217 49.50 10.02 -1.67
CA SER A 217 49.21 8.64 -1.29
C SER A 217 50.09 8.15 -0.16
N ARG A 218 49.61 7.16 0.57
CA ARG A 218 50.38 6.51 1.63
C ARG A 218 51.56 5.77 0.99
N VAL A 219 52.79 6.10 1.39
CA VAL A 219 53.99 5.41 0.91
C VAL A 219 53.96 3.96 1.39
N ILE A 220 53.72 3.01 0.49
CA ILE A 220 53.93 1.58 0.76
C ILE A 220 55.38 1.27 0.43
N ASN A 221 56.28 1.42 1.42
CA ASN A 221 57.62 0.85 1.29
C ASN A 221 57.50 -0.68 1.16
N LYS A 222 58.20 -1.27 0.19
CA LYS A 222 58.27 -2.72 -0.06
C LYS A 222 59.01 -3.52 1.05
N GLN A 223 59.07 -3.01 2.28
CA GLN A 223 59.62 -3.72 3.44
C GLN A 223 58.61 -3.68 4.59
N GLY A 224 58.34 -4.87 5.12
CA GLY A 224 57.22 -5.17 6.00
C GLY A 224 56.97 -4.19 7.14
N LEU A 225 55.68 -3.98 7.39
CA LEU A 225 55.10 -3.11 8.40
C LEU A 225 55.67 -3.39 9.80
N ARG A 226 56.20 -2.35 10.48
CA ARG A 226 56.21 -2.24 11.95
C ARG A 226 55.49 -0.95 12.37
N PRO A 227 54.75 -0.93 13.50
CA PRO A 227 53.71 0.07 13.74
C PRO A 227 54.17 1.42 14.30
N GLU A 228 55.47 1.67 14.46
CA GLU A 228 55.95 2.79 15.29
C GLU A 228 56.83 3.83 14.58
N GLN A 229 56.79 3.93 13.25
CA GLN A 229 57.53 4.99 12.54
C GLN A 229 56.60 6.09 12.04
N ILE A 230 56.78 7.28 12.60
CA ILE A 230 56.28 8.55 12.06
C ILE A 230 56.81 8.67 10.63
N TYR A 231 55.93 8.54 9.64
CA TYR A 231 56.32 8.58 8.22
C TYR A 231 56.55 10.03 7.78
N PRO A 232 57.68 10.33 7.10
CA PRO A 232 57.94 11.67 6.61
C PRO A 232 57.11 11.97 5.35
N ILE A 233 57.04 13.27 5.07
CA ILE A 233 56.40 14.00 3.98
C ILE A 233 56.21 13.17 2.69
N VAL A 234 54.96 13.14 2.22
CA VAL A 234 54.48 12.46 1.02
C VAL A 234 55.16 13.03 -0.24
N PRO A 235 55.70 12.21 -1.15
CA PRO A 235 56.26 12.71 -2.41
C PRO A 235 55.14 13.20 -3.33
N VAL A 236 55.22 14.48 -3.73
CA VAL A 236 54.34 15.06 -4.75
C VAL A 236 54.82 14.59 -6.12
N LEU A 237 54.07 13.67 -6.73
CA LEU A 237 54.24 13.35 -8.15
C LEU A 237 53.47 14.39 -8.97
N SER A 238 54.20 15.27 -9.65
CA SER A 238 53.62 16.25 -10.58
C SER A 238 53.51 15.61 -11.97
N LEU A 239 52.29 15.33 -12.41
CA LEU A 239 52.01 15.00 -13.80
C LEU A 239 51.92 16.32 -14.59
N LYS A 240 52.84 16.54 -15.53
CA LYS A 240 52.74 17.64 -16.49
C LYS A 240 51.76 17.25 -17.60
#